data_AF-A0A965ZW89-F1
#
_entry.id   AF-A0A965ZW89-F1
#
_cell.length_a   1.000
_cell.length_b   1.000
_cell.length_c   1.000
_cell.angle_alpha   90.00
_cell.angle_beta   90.00
_cell.angle_gamma   90.00
#
_symmetry.space_group_name_H-M   'P 1'
#
loop_
_entity.id
_entity.type
_entity.pdbx_description
1 polymer ?
#
loop_
_entity_poly.entity_id
_entity_poly.type
_entity_poly.pdbx_seq_one_letter_code
_entity_poly.pdbx_strand_id
1 'polypeptide(L)'
;MKRTPPIAELPMCVRYFRLLASTLVAAVFVAACTSAPTQEMSDARQAIYSARSADAAAYAPRSMDSAERLLGQAEQSLKQGRYDVARDDALEARQAAMKARQVAVAIADARAALEHAKTRGNAWVSVEVLIDEAQTAGQQGDESRAWELATEAKRRLQ
;
A
#
# COMPACT_ATOMS: atom_id res chain seq x y z
N MET A 1 -4.76 15.75 69.50
CA MET A 1 -4.06 14.72 68.71
C MET A 1 -5.04 13.60 68.39
N LYS A 2 -5.30 13.34 67.11
CA LYS A 2 -6.33 12.44 66.56
C LYS A 2 -5.76 11.01 66.46
N ARG A 3 -6.52 9.98 66.87
CA ARG A 3 -6.24 8.57 66.56
C ARG A 3 -7.38 8.02 65.71
N THR A 4 -7.09 7.72 64.45
CA THR A 4 -7.97 6.98 63.53
C THR A 4 -7.73 5.47 63.68
N PRO A 5 -8.78 4.62 63.60
CA PRO A 5 -8.62 3.17 63.62
C PRO A 5 -8.17 2.61 62.26
N PRO A 6 -7.53 1.42 62.25
CA PRO A 6 -6.95 0.80 61.06
C PRO A 6 -8.01 0.18 60.14
N ILE A 7 -7.73 0.24 58.84
CA ILE A 7 -8.55 -0.29 57.74
C ILE A 7 -8.48 -1.83 57.79
N ALA A 8 -9.65 -2.47 57.79
CA ALA A 8 -9.82 -3.92 57.79
C ALA A 8 -9.20 -4.58 56.55
N GLU A 9 -8.37 -5.61 56.77
CA GLU A 9 -7.78 -6.43 55.72
C GLU A 9 -8.77 -7.51 55.26
N LEU A 10 -9.22 -7.43 54.01
CA LEU A 10 -10.01 -8.48 53.39
C LEU A 10 -9.10 -9.66 52.97
N PRO A 11 -9.57 -10.92 53.10
CA PRO A 11 -8.77 -12.12 52.83
C PRO A 11 -8.27 -12.18 51.38
N MET A 12 -6.99 -12.50 51.21
CA MET A 12 -6.26 -12.49 49.93
C MET A 12 -6.95 -13.30 48.80
N CYS A 13 -7.70 -14.36 49.12
CA CYS A 13 -8.42 -15.18 48.14
C CYS A 13 -9.51 -14.38 47.37
N VAL A 14 -10.15 -13.40 48.01
CA VAL A 14 -11.22 -12.60 47.39
C VAL A 14 -10.64 -11.53 46.45
N ARG A 15 -9.45 -10.99 46.78
CA ARG A 15 -8.72 -10.06 45.89
C ARG A 15 -8.20 -10.76 44.64
N TYR A 16 -7.69 -11.99 44.78
CA TYR A 16 -7.15 -12.75 43.65
C TYR A 16 -8.26 -13.20 42.69
N PHE A 17 -9.41 -13.65 43.21
CA PHE A 17 -10.58 -14.01 42.39
C PHE A 17 -11.18 -12.81 41.66
N ARG A 18 -11.24 -11.63 42.30
CA ARG A 18 -11.70 -10.39 41.65
C ARG A 18 -10.75 -9.89 40.56
N LEU A 19 -9.43 -9.99 40.77
CA LEU A 19 -8.42 -9.62 39.77
C LEU A 19 -8.45 -10.57 38.55
N LEU A 20 -8.56 -11.88 38.78
CA LEU A 20 -8.71 -12.88 37.71
C LEU A 20 -10.03 -12.72 36.94
N ALA A 21 -11.13 -12.43 37.62
CA ALA A 21 -12.40 -12.17 36.95
C ALA A 21 -12.36 -10.88 36.11
N SER A 22 -11.69 -9.82 36.61
CA SER A 22 -11.55 -8.57 35.86
C SER A 22 -10.64 -8.68 34.63
N THR A 23 -9.57 -9.48 34.69
CA THR A 23 -8.72 -9.74 33.52
C THR A 23 -9.42 -10.64 32.50
N LEU A 24 -10.20 -11.63 32.96
CA LEU A 24 -10.97 -12.50 32.07
C LEU A 24 -12.10 -11.73 31.35
N VAL A 25 -12.82 -10.84 32.05
CA VAL A 25 -13.86 -10.00 31.44
C VAL A 25 -13.25 -8.99 30.46
N ALA A 26 -12.10 -8.40 30.76
CA ALA A 26 -11.40 -7.51 29.84
C ALA A 26 -10.93 -8.23 28.55
N ALA A 27 -10.54 -9.51 28.65
CA ALA A 27 -10.12 -10.30 27.50
C ALA A 27 -11.29 -10.64 26.53
N VAL A 28 -12.52 -10.75 27.03
CA VAL A 28 -13.71 -11.06 26.22
C VAL A 28 -14.16 -9.86 25.36
N PHE A 29 -13.88 -8.62 25.78
CA PHE A 29 -14.30 -7.42 25.03
C PHE A 29 -13.46 -7.11 23.77
N VAL A 30 -12.34 -7.81 23.54
CA VAL A 30 -11.47 -7.57 22.37
C VAL A 30 -11.91 -8.39 21.14
N ALA A 31 -12.86 -9.31 21.28
CA ALA A 31 -13.14 -10.32 20.25
C ALA A 31 -14.18 -9.95 19.17
N ALA A 32 -14.69 -8.71 19.11
CA ALA A 32 -15.90 -8.41 18.32
C ALA A 32 -15.84 -7.18 17.37
N CYS A 33 -14.66 -6.70 16.97
CA CYS A 33 -14.58 -5.60 15.99
C CYS A 33 -14.51 -6.11 14.55
N THR A 34 -15.66 -6.52 13.98
CA THR A 34 -15.83 -6.42 12.51
C THR A 34 -16.10 -4.94 12.19
N SER A 35 -15.07 -4.11 12.29
CA SER A 35 -15.14 -2.69 11.96
C SER A 35 -14.93 -2.49 10.46
N ALA A 36 -15.51 -1.43 9.90
CA ALA A 36 -15.26 -1.02 8.52
C ALA A 36 -13.74 -0.95 8.21
N PRO A 37 -13.28 -1.35 7.01
CA PRO A 37 -11.87 -1.48 6.63
C PRO A 37 -11.20 -0.11 6.36
N THR A 38 -11.17 0.77 7.35
CA THR A 38 -10.72 2.16 7.18
C THR A 38 -9.22 2.26 6.86
N GLN A 39 -8.41 1.32 7.37
CA GLN A 39 -6.98 1.27 7.11
C GLN A 39 -6.69 0.88 5.67
N GLU A 40 -7.31 -0.20 5.18
CA GLU A 40 -7.13 -0.69 3.81
C GLU A 40 -7.59 0.34 2.79
N MET A 41 -8.72 1.01 3.05
CA MET A 41 -9.20 2.12 2.21
C MET A 41 -8.21 3.29 2.18
N SER A 42 -7.58 3.62 3.30
CA SER A 42 -6.56 4.68 3.38
C SER A 42 -5.30 4.28 2.60
N ASP A 43 -4.79 3.07 2.81
CA ASP A 43 -3.63 2.53 2.11
C ASP A 43 -3.83 2.54 0.59
N ALA A 44 -5.02 2.12 0.12
CA ALA A 44 -5.36 2.12 -1.30
C ALA A 44 -5.31 3.52 -1.90
N ARG A 45 -5.92 4.52 -1.23
CA ARG A 45 -5.88 5.93 -1.67
C ARG A 45 -4.45 6.47 -1.71
N GLN A 46 -3.65 6.18 -0.69
CA GLN A 46 -2.26 6.61 -0.62
C GLN A 46 -1.42 5.96 -1.73
N ALA A 47 -1.62 4.68 -2.00
CA ALA A 47 -0.94 3.98 -3.08
C ALA A 47 -1.29 4.58 -4.46
N ILE A 48 -2.58 4.85 -4.72
CA ILE A 48 -3.04 5.50 -5.96
C ILE A 48 -2.46 6.90 -6.10
N TYR A 49 -2.46 7.69 -5.02
CA TYR A 49 -1.83 9.01 -5.01
C TYR A 49 -0.35 8.92 -5.36
N SER A 50 0.37 7.99 -4.73
CA SER A 50 1.80 7.77 -4.97
C SER A 50 2.09 7.30 -6.41
N ALA A 51 1.24 6.45 -6.98
CA ALA A 51 1.32 6.04 -8.38
C ALA A 51 1.09 7.22 -9.33
N ARG A 52 0.07 8.05 -9.05
CA ARG A 52 -0.22 9.26 -9.84
C ARG A 52 0.93 10.26 -9.79
N SER A 53 1.54 10.46 -8.62
CA SER A 53 2.72 11.33 -8.47
C SER A 53 3.94 10.82 -9.26
N ALA A 54 4.00 9.53 -9.55
CA ALA A 54 5.03 8.92 -10.41
C ALA A 54 4.64 8.94 -11.90
N ASP A 55 3.54 9.58 -12.27
CA ASP A 55 3.00 9.62 -13.64
C ASP A 55 2.63 8.22 -14.18
N ALA A 56 2.13 7.34 -13.31
CA ALA A 56 1.78 5.98 -13.68
C ALA A 56 0.65 5.88 -14.72
N ALA A 57 -0.17 6.92 -14.89
CA ALA A 57 -1.17 6.97 -15.96
C ALA A 57 -0.52 6.97 -17.36
N ALA A 58 0.67 7.54 -17.51
CA ALA A 58 1.40 7.56 -18.79
C ALA A 58 2.15 6.25 -19.06
N TYR A 59 2.73 5.65 -18.01
CA TYR A 59 3.64 4.52 -18.12
C TYR A 59 3.01 3.15 -17.87
N ALA A 60 1.97 3.09 -17.03
CA ALA A 60 1.28 1.86 -16.63
C ALA A 60 -0.25 2.08 -16.51
N PRO A 61 -0.91 2.56 -17.59
CA PRO A 61 -2.32 2.95 -17.55
C PRO A 61 -3.24 1.82 -17.11
N ARG A 62 -3.00 0.57 -17.55
CA ARG A 62 -3.87 -0.56 -17.21
C ARG A 62 -3.93 -0.85 -15.70
N SER A 63 -2.79 -0.82 -15.01
CA SER A 63 -2.77 -1.00 -13.55
C SER A 63 -3.30 0.23 -12.81
N MET A 64 -3.04 1.44 -13.33
CA MET A 64 -3.60 2.67 -12.77
C MET A 64 -5.15 2.65 -12.84
N ASP A 65 -5.70 2.35 -14.02
CA ASP A 65 -7.14 2.24 -14.25
C ASP A 65 -7.76 1.13 -13.40
N SER A 66 -7.08 -0.02 -13.29
CA SER A 66 -7.54 -1.11 -12.44
C SER A 66 -7.59 -0.68 -10.97
N ALA A 67 -6.57 0.03 -10.48
CA ALA A 67 -6.53 0.52 -9.11
C ALA A 67 -7.67 1.52 -8.82
N GLU A 68 -7.90 2.48 -9.71
CA GLU A 68 -8.97 3.46 -9.56
C GLU A 68 -10.36 2.81 -9.60
N ARG A 69 -10.57 1.87 -10.52
CA ARG A 69 -11.81 1.09 -10.61
C ARG A 69 -12.07 0.28 -9.35
N LEU A 70 -11.07 -0.44 -8.85
CA LEU A 70 -11.17 -1.26 -7.63
C LEU A 70 -11.44 -0.40 -6.40
N LEU A 71 -10.79 0.77 -6.27
CA LEU A 71 -11.10 1.70 -5.19
C LEU A 71 -12.56 2.19 -5.27
N GLY A 72 -13.06 2.49 -6.48
CA GLY A 72 -14.47 2.85 -6.67
C GLY A 72 -15.44 1.74 -6.26
N GLN A 73 -15.10 0.48 -6.57
CA GLN A 73 -15.86 -0.71 -6.15
C GLN A 73 -15.83 -0.86 -4.62
N ALA A 74 -14.66 -0.69 -4.01
CA ALA A 74 -14.49 -0.74 -2.56
C ALA A 74 -15.35 0.32 -1.85
N GLU A 75 -15.37 1.55 -2.36
CA GLU A 75 -16.20 2.64 -1.84
C GLU A 75 -17.70 2.33 -1.94
N GLN A 76 -18.12 1.68 -3.02
CA GLN A 76 -19.51 1.29 -3.22
C GLN A 76 -19.92 0.14 -2.29
N SER A 77 -19.07 -0.87 -2.14
CA SER A 77 -19.25 -1.98 -1.20
C SER A 77 -19.33 -1.47 0.24
N LEU A 78 -18.48 -0.50 0.60
CA LEU A 78 -18.46 0.15 1.92
C LEU A 78 -19.79 0.86 2.21
N LYS A 79 -20.32 1.63 1.25
CA LYS A 79 -21.63 2.32 1.36
C LYS A 79 -22.79 1.35 1.57
N GLN A 80 -22.65 0.11 1.09
CA GLN A 80 -23.67 -0.93 1.18
C GLN A 80 -23.50 -1.83 2.40
N GLY A 81 -22.52 -1.56 3.28
CA GLY A 81 -22.23 -2.38 4.45
C GLY A 81 -21.54 -3.71 4.14
N ARG A 82 -21.07 -3.91 2.91
CA ARG A 82 -20.34 -5.13 2.49
C ARG A 82 -18.86 -4.98 2.83
N TYR A 83 -18.53 -5.03 4.12
CA TYR A 83 -17.18 -4.70 4.61
C TYR A 83 -16.08 -5.65 4.13
N ASP A 84 -16.35 -6.95 4.02
CA ASP A 84 -15.35 -7.90 3.52
C ASP A 84 -15.04 -7.63 2.04
N VAL A 85 -16.07 -7.44 1.22
CA VAL A 85 -15.90 -7.09 -0.21
C VAL A 85 -15.15 -5.76 -0.35
N ALA A 86 -15.50 -4.75 0.45
CA ALA A 86 -14.82 -3.47 0.44
C ALA A 86 -13.33 -3.59 0.82
N ARG A 87 -13.00 -4.46 1.78
CA ARG A 87 -11.63 -4.73 2.19
C ARG A 87 -10.84 -5.38 1.06
N ASP A 88 -11.41 -6.41 0.43
CA ASP A 88 -10.74 -7.14 -0.64
C ASP A 88 -10.51 -6.24 -1.86
N ASP A 89 -11.54 -5.49 -2.30
CA ASP A 89 -11.42 -4.52 -3.38
C ASP A 89 -10.35 -3.45 -3.08
N ALA A 90 -10.26 -2.97 -1.83
CA ALA A 90 -9.25 -1.98 -1.43
C ALA A 90 -7.83 -2.55 -1.44
N LEU A 91 -7.64 -3.80 -1.00
CA LEU A 91 -6.35 -4.48 -1.05
C LEU A 91 -5.89 -4.70 -2.49
N GLU A 92 -6.80 -5.11 -3.38
CA GLU A 92 -6.50 -5.24 -4.81
C GLU A 92 -6.18 -3.88 -5.45
N ALA A 93 -6.93 -2.83 -5.11
CA ALA A 93 -6.66 -1.47 -5.58
C ALA A 93 -5.25 -1.01 -5.18
N ARG A 94 -4.88 -1.24 -3.91
CA ARG A 94 -3.56 -0.94 -3.37
C ARG A 94 -2.45 -1.68 -4.14
N GLN A 95 -2.65 -2.96 -4.42
CA GLN A 95 -1.68 -3.78 -5.17
C GLN A 95 -1.51 -3.31 -6.62
N ALA A 96 -2.62 -3.04 -7.32
CA ALA A 96 -2.58 -2.50 -8.68
C ALA A 96 -1.86 -1.15 -8.74
N ALA A 97 -2.14 -0.25 -7.78
CA ALA A 97 -1.45 1.03 -7.69
C ALA A 97 0.06 0.88 -7.43
N MET A 98 0.46 -0.06 -6.57
CA MET A 98 1.88 -0.33 -6.32
C MET A 98 2.61 -0.83 -7.57
N LYS A 99 1.98 -1.70 -8.37
CA LYS A 99 2.53 -2.16 -9.65
C LYS A 99 2.66 -1.01 -10.65
N ALA A 100 1.61 -0.21 -10.79
CA ALA A 100 1.61 0.98 -11.66
C ALA A 100 2.76 1.92 -11.30
N ARG A 101 2.91 2.22 -10.00
CA ARG A 101 3.99 3.04 -9.48
C ARG A 101 5.37 2.44 -9.76
N GLN A 102 5.54 1.14 -9.55
CA GLN A 102 6.84 0.49 -9.73
C GLN A 102 7.34 0.60 -11.16
N VAL A 103 6.47 0.35 -12.15
CA VAL A 103 6.79 0.50 -13.58
C VAL A 103 7.11 1.96 -13.91
N ALA A 104 6.26 2.88 -13.44
CA ALA A 104 6.42 4.30 -13.69
C ALA A 104 7.75 4.85 -13.16
N VAL A 105 8.10 4.53 -11.91
CA VAL A 105 9.38 4.92 -11.29
C VAL A 105 10.56 4.29 -12.04
N ALA A 106 10.48 3.02 -12.43
CA ALA A 106 11.57 2.37 -13.15
C ALA A 106 11.85 3.05 -14.51
N ILE A 107 10.80 3.38 -15.27
CA ILE A 107 10.92 4.07 -16.56
C ILE A 107 11.43 5.50 -16.35
N ALA A 108 10.90 6.23 -15.37
CA ALA A 108 11.33 7.59 -15.06
C ALA A 108 12.81 7.64 -14.65
N ASP A 109 13.25 6.71 -13.80
CA ASP A 109 14.64 6.58 -13.38
C ASP A 109 15.57 6.26 -14.56
N ALA A 110 15.17 5.34 -15.45
CA ALA A 110 15.95 4.99 -16.63
C ALA A 110 16.09 6.18 -17.60
N ARG A 111 14.99 6.93 -17.81
CA ARG A 111 15.00 8.17 -18.60
C ARG A 111 15.92 9.22 -17.98
N ALA A 112 15.81 9.47 -16.68
CA ALA A 112 16.68 10.42 -15.98
C ALA A 112 18.17 10.03 -16.09
N ALA A 113 18.49 8.75 -15.91
CA ALA A 113 19.85 8.24 -16.08
C ALA A 113 20.37 8.42 -17.52
N LEU A 114 19.53 8.20 -18.52
CA LEU A 114 19.88 8.40 -19.93
C LEU A 114 20.21 9.87 -20.21
N GLU A 115 19.39 10.80 -19.72
CA GLU A 115 19.64 12.24 -19.89
C GLU A 115 20.96 12.68 -19.22
N HIS A 116 21.27 12.15 -18.03
CA HIS A 116 22.58 12.34 -17.39
C HIS A 116 23.74 11.71 -18.17
N ALA A 117 23.51 10.64 -18.93
CA ALA A 117 24.53 10.06 -19.80
C ALA A 117 24.72 10.85 -21.11
N LYS A 118 23.63 11.36 -21.71
CA LYS A 118 23.65 12.19 -22.93
C LYS A 118 24.45 13.48 -22.71
N THR A 119 24.26 14.14 -21.56
CA THR A 119 25.04 15.33 -21.18
C THR A 119 26.54 15.06 -21.03
N ARG A 120 26.95 13.81 -20.81
CA ARG A 120 28.36 13.37 -20.76
C ARG A 120 28.95 13.01 -22.13
N GLY A 121 28.19 13.16 -23.22
CA GLY A 121 28.68 12.96 -24.59
C GLY A 121 28.68 11.51 -25.10
N ASN A 122 28.04 10.57 -24.39
CA ASN A 122 27.98 9.17 -24.79
C ASN A 122 26.64 8.87 -25.48
N ALA A 123 26.67 8.37 -26.71
CA ALA A 123 25.47 8.02 -27.49
C ALA A 123 25.06 6.57 -27.22
N TRP A 124 23.98 6.37 -26.47
CA TRP A 124 23.45 5.05 -26.11
C TRP A 124 22.13 4.76 -26.84
N VAL A 125 22.17 4.67 -28.18
CA VAL A 125 20.99 4.37 -29.02
C VAL A 125 20.29 3.09 -28.55
N SER A 126 21.06 2.06 -28.17
CA SER A 126 20.51 0.80 -27.66
C SER A 126 19.74 0.95 -26.34
N VAL A 127 20.04 1.97 -25.53
CA VAL A 127 19.35 2.20 -24.25
C VAL A 127 18.04 2.95 -24.45
N GLU A 128 18.01 3.90 -25.39
CA GLU A 128 16.79 4.61 -25.78
C GLU A 128 15.73 3.63 -26.29
N VAL A 129 16.13 2.66 -27.12
CA VAL A 129 15.26 1.57 -27.58
C VAL A 129 14.69 0.75 -26.41
N LEU A 130 15.52 0.38 -25.42
CA LEU A 130 15.04 -0.37 -24.25
C LEU A 130 14.00 0.40 -23.43
N ILE A 131 14.17 1.73 -23.29
CA ILE A 131 13.23 2.58 -22.56
C ILE A 131 11.90 2.70 -23.31
N ASP A 132 11.94 2.83 -24.64
CA ASP A 132 10.72 2.92 -25.45
C ASP A 132 9.97 1.57 -25.51
N GLU A 133 10.70 0.46 -25.58
CA GLU A 133 10.11 -0.88 -25.42
C GLU A 133 9.50 -1.04 -24.02
N ALA A 134 10.17 -0.57 -22.96
CA ALA A 134 9.65 -0.61 -21.60
C ALA A 134 8.32 0.15 -21.47
N GLN A 135 8.25 1.35 -22.06
CA GLN A 135 7.03 2.15 -22.08
C GLN A 135 5.91 1.46 -22.86
N THR A 136 6.24 0.88 -24.01
CA THR A 136 5.28 0.15 -24.83
C THR A 136 4.72 -1.05 -24.07
N ALA A 137 5.57 -1.83 -23.42
CA ALA A 137 5.17 -2.95 -22.56
C ALA A 137 4.27 -2.48 -21.41
N GLY A 138 4.62 -1.38 -20.74
CA GLY A 138 3.82 -0.80 -19.66
C GLY A 138 2.43 -0.35 -20.11
N GLN A 139 2.33 0.27 -21.30
CA GLN A 139 1.05 0.65 -21.92
C GLN A 139 0.19 -0.55 -22.32
N GLN A 140 0.83 -1.66 -22.71
CA GLN A 140 0.16 -2.93 -23.02
C GLN A 140 -0.24 -3.72 -21.75
N GLY A 141 0.18 -3.27 -20.56
CA GLY A 141 -0.03 -3.97 -19.29
C GLY A 141 0.93 -5.13 -19.04
N ASP A 142 1.98 -5.26 -19.85
CA ASP A 142 3.07 -6.19 -19.58
C ASP A 142 4.08 -5.54 -18.62
N GLU A 143 3.66 -5.42 -17.37
CA GLU A 143 4.40 -4.72 -16.32
C GLU A 143 5.71 -5.42 -15.96
N SER A 144 5.73 -6.76 -16.03
CA SER A 144 6.93 -7.55 -15.78
C SER A 144 7.99 -7.24 -16.84
N ARG A 145 7.60 -7.23 -18.12
CA ARG A 145 8.51 -6.88 -19.21
C ARG A 145 8.92 -5.42 -19.13
N ALA A 146 8.00 -4.52 -18.82
CA ALA A 146 8.29 -3.09 -18.66
C ALA A 146 9.35 -2.83 -17.57
N TRP A 147 9.19 -3.45 -16.40
CA TRP A 147 10.14 -3.33 -15.30
C TRP A 147 11.51 -3.93 -15.64
N GLU A 148 11.55 -5.09 -16.29
CA GLU A 148 12.78 -5.75 -16.72
C GLU A 148 13.56 -4.86 -17.69
N LEU A 149 12.91 -4.36 -18.74
CA LEU A 149 13.51 -3.50 -19.76
C LEU A 149 14.03 -2.18 -19.17
N ALA A 150 13.23 -1.54 -18.31
CA ALA A 150 13.63 -0.29 -17.66
C ALA A 150 14.82 -0.50 -16.70
N THR A 151 14.84 -1.61 -15.96
CA THR A 151 15.94 -1.93 -15.04
C THR A 151 17.22 -2.28 -15.81
N GLU A 152 17.11 -3.01 -16.91
CA GLU A 152 18.23 -3.33 -17.80
C GLU A 152 18.78 -2.06 -18.47
N ALA A 153 17.92 -1.16 -18.94
CA ALA A 153 18.31 0.15 -19.46
C ALA A 153 19.13 0.94 -18.43
N LYS A 154 18.64 1.01 -17.17
CA LYS A 154 19.33 1.68 -16.07
C LYS A 154 20.70 1.02 -15.76
N ARG A 155 20.77 -0.31 -15.76
CA ARG A 155 22.02 -1.06 -15.52
C ARG A 155 23.10 -0.74 -16.57
N ARG A 156 22.71 -0.55 -17.83
CA ARG A 156 23.64 -0.20 -18.92
C ARG A 156 24.19 1.23 -18.84
N LEU A 157 23.58 2.09 -18.03
CA LEU A 157 23.95 3.50 -17.88
C LEU A 157 24.86 3.77 -16.67
N GLN A 158 25.06 2.76 -15.82
CA GLN A 158 25.97 2.78 -14.66
C GLN A 158 27.39 2.45 -15.09
#